data_AF-H9LBW9-F1
#
_entry.id   AF-H9LBW9-F1
#
_cell.length_a   1.000
_cell.length_b   1.000
_cell.length_c   1.000
_cell.angle_alpha   90.00
_cell.angle_beta   90.00
_cell.angle_gamma   90.00
#
_symmetry.space_group_name_H-M   'P 1'
#
loop_
_entity.id
_entity.type
_entity.pdbx_description
1 polymer ?
#
loop_
_entity_poly.entity_id
_entity_poly.type
_entity_poly.pdbx_seq_one_letter_code
_entity_poly.pdbx_strand_id
1 'polypeptide(L)'
;DDDYSDIIDAVSPTDSHASVDNILHLFQGKTRIQRLNILNAKFAFTLYRALKEQARPLDNIFIAPVGISTAMAMISLGLQGETHEQVHSVLHFKDFVNASSKYEVMTIHNLFRKLTHRLFRRNFGYTLRSV
;
A
#
# COMPACT_ATOMS: atom_id res chain seq x y z
N ASP A 1 24.20 -6.22 -38.55
CA ASP A 1 23.53 -4.96 -38.91
C ASP A 1 24.37 -3.81 -38.40
N ASP A 2 25.05 -3.13 -39.32
CA ASP A 2 26.04 -2.08 -39.01
C ASP A 2 25.41 -0.79 -38.45
N ASP A 3 24.07 -0.65 -38.49
CA ASP A 3 23.34 0.51 -37.95
C ASP A 3 23.04 0.42 -36.44
N TYR A 4 23.49 -0.65 -35.74
CA TYR A 4 23.31 -0.76 -34.28
C TYR A 4 24.05 0.36 -33.51
N SER A 5 25.15 0.88 -34.06
CA SER A 5 25.92 1.98 -33.45
C SER A 5 25.24 3.35 -33.54
N ASP A 6 24.23 3.48 -34.41
CA ASP A 6 23.65 4.78 -34.77
C ASP A 6 22.32 5.05 -34.05
N ILE A 7 21.95 4.17 -33.12
CA ILE A 7 20.75 4.32 -32.28
C ILE A 7 21.01 5.39 -31.22
N ILE A 8 20.27 6.50 -31.30
CA ILE A 8 20.26 7.54 -30.27
C ILE A 8 19.20 7.17 -29.21
N ASP A 9 19.64 6.77 -28.02
CA ASP A 9 18.76 6.43 -26.92
C ASP A 9 18.05 7.67 -26.35
N ALA A 10 16.73 7.56 -26.16
CA ALA A 10 15.97 8.57 -25.45
C ALA A 10 16.29 8.52 -23.95
N VAL A 11 16.71 9.65 -23.38
CA VAL A 11 16.88 9.81 -21.93
C VAL A 11 15.49 9.70 -21.28
N SER A 12 15.29 8.65 -20.48
CA SER A 12 14.04 8.49 -19.73
C SER A 12 13.94 9.59 -18.66
N PRO A 13 12.81 10.34 -18.59
CA PRO A 13 12.62 11.33 -17.55
C PRO A 13 12.56 10.67 -16.17
N THR A 14 13.35 11.19 -15.23
CA THR A 14 13.44 10.73 -13.84
C THR A 14 12.30 11.33 -13.01
N ASP A 15 11.06 10.88 -13.23
CA ASP A 15 9.90 11.39 -12.49
C ASP A 15 9.71 10.70 -11.13
N SER A 16 10.56 11.05 -10.16
CA SER A 16 10.42 10.59 -8.76
C SER A 16 9.27 11.28 -8.02
N HIS A 17 8.80 12.45 -8.49
CA HIS A 17 7.75 13.24 -7.83
C HIS A 17 6.32 13.03 -8.38
N ALA A 18 6.14 12.37 -9.51
CA ALA A 18 4.82 12.19 -10.13
C ALA A 18 3.90 11.20 -9.38
N SER A 19 4.43 10.33 -8.50
CA SER A 19 3.69 9.18 -7.96
C SER A 19 2.62 9.49 -6.89
N VAL A 20 2.73 10.60 -6.15
CA VAL A 20 1.83 10.90 -5.03
C VAL A 20 0.57 11.61 -5.51
N ASP A 21 0.71 12.66 -6.31
CA ASP A 21 -0.42 13.37 -6.96
C ASP A 21 -1.22 12.44 -7.87
N ASN A 22 -0.54 11.49 -8.51
CA ASN A 22 -1.16 10.45 -9.34
C ASN A 22 -1.97 9.41 -8.57
N ILE A 23 -2.02 9.40 -7.23
CA ILE A 23 -2.84 8.40 -6.51
C ILE A 23 -4.07 9.03 -5.85
N LEU A 24 -3.99 10.30 -5.46
CA LEU A 24 -5.15 10.99 -4.89
C LEU A 24 -6.28 11.20 -5.92
N HIS A 25 -5.98 11.34 -7.21
CA HIS A 25 -7.03 11.40 -8.24
C HIS A 25 -7.89 10.13 -8.29
N LEU A 26 -7.33 8.97 -7.90
CA LEU A 26 -8.06 7.70 -7.86
C LEU A 26 -9.15 7.69 -6.77
N PHE A 27 -9.19 8.69 -5.88
CA PHE A 27 -10.16 8.76 -4.79
C PHE A 27 -11.54 9.26 -5.24
N GLN A 28 -11.63 9.86 -6.42
CA GLN A 28 -12.88 10.35 -6.96
C GLN A 28 -13.87 9.19 -7.13
N GLY A 29 -15.08 9.35 -6.57
CA GLY A 29 -16.12 8.30 -6.56
C GLY A 29 -15.84 7.08 -5.68
N LYS A 30 -14.74 7.05 -4.90
CA LYS A 30 -14.40 5.92 -4.03
C LYS A 30 -14.85 6.12 -2.59
N THR A 31 -15.34 5.05 -1.97
CA THR A 31 -15.67 4.99 -0.54
C THR A 31 -14.41 5.08 0.35
N ARG A 32 -14.57 5.39 1.64
CA ARG A 32 -13.45 5.50 2.59
C ARG A 32 -12.59 4.24 2.65
N ILE A 33 -13.22 3.06 2.67
CA ILE A 33 -12.52 1.78 2.72
C ILE A 33 -11.78 1.48 1.41
N GLN A 34 -12.33 1.89 0.26
CA GLN A 34 -11.65 1.75 -1.03
C GLN A 34 -10.43 2.68 -1.12
N ARG A 35 -10.54 3.92 -0.64
CA ARG A 35 -9.40 4.86 -0.58
C ARG A 35 -8.25 4.33 0.28
N LEU A 36 -8.56 3.78 1.45
CA LEU A 36 -7.56 3.10 2.30
C LEU A 36 -6.94 1.90 1.56
N ASN A 37 -7.75 1.09 0.89
CA ASN A 37 -7.25 -0.08 0.15
C ASN A 37 -6.40 0.29 -1.08
N ILE A 38 -6.65 1.43 -1.73
CA ILE A 38 -5.78 1.94 -2.80
C ILE A 38 -4.38 2.24 -2.25
N LEU A 39 -4.30 2.88 -1.09
CA LEU A 39 -3.03 3.17 -0.43
C LEU A 39 -2.35 1.91 0.12
N ASN A 40 -3.11 0.97 0.68
CA ASN A 40 -2.59 -0.34 1.07
C ASN A 40 -2.02 -1.11 -0.14
N ALA A 41 -2.66 -1.00 -1.32
CA ALA A 41 -2.15 -1.59 -2.55
C ALA A 41 -0.85 -0.91 -3.01
N LYS A 42 -0.75 0.42 -2.90
CA LYS A 42 0.50 1.15 -3.16
C LYS A 42 1.64 0.62 -2.28
N PHE A 43 1.41 0.52 -0.98
CA PHE A 43 2.36 -0.08 -0.04
C PHE A 43 2.70 -1.53 -0.44
N ALA A 44 1.69 -2.34 -0.79
CA ALA A 44 1.88 -3.73 -1.19
C ALA A 44 2.83 -3.89 -2.39
N PHE A 45 2.71 -3.01 -3.40
CA PHE A 45 3.60 -3.03 -4.56
C PHE A 45 5.03 -2.62 -4.20
N THR A 46 5.19 -1.61 -3.33
CA THR A 46 6.52 -1.21 -2.83
C THR A 46 7.16 -2.35 -2.05
N LEU A 47 6.41 -2.99 -1.15
CA LEU A 47 6.86 -4.16 -0.40
C LEU A 47 7.21 -5.33 -1.31
N TYR A 48 6.37 -5.64 -2.30
CA TYR A 48 6.63 -6.71 -3.26
C TYR A 48 7.93 -6.45 -4.03
N ARG A 49 8.20 -5.21 -4.45
CA ARG A 49 9.44 -4.84 -5.13
C ARG A 49 10.66 -5.12 -4.24
N ALA A 50 10.62 -4.69 -2.99
CA ALA A 50 11.69 -4.94 -2.02
C ALA A 50 11.89 -6.44 -1.75
N LEU A 51 10.80 -7.22 -1.66
CA LEU A 51 10.89 -8.68 -1.50
C LEU A 51 11.45 -9.37 -2.75
N LYS A 52 11.06 -8.92 -3.94
CA LYS A 52 11.55 -9.45 -5.22
C LYS A 52 13.06 -9.22 -5.37
N GLU A 53 13.56 -8.06 -4.96
CA GLU A 53 15.00 -7.75 -5.00
C GLU A 53 15.84 -8.67 -4.10
N GLN A 54 15.23 -9.22 -3.05
CA GLN A 54 15.87 -10.18 -2.13
C GLN A 54 15.70 -11.64 -2.55
N ALA A 55 14.73 -11.94 -3.43
CA ALA A 55 14.45 -13.28 -3.91
C ALA A 55 15.28 -13.62 -5.14
N ARG A 56 15.51 -14.93 -5.39
CA ARG A 56 16.17 -15.34 -6.64
C ARG A 56 15.18 -15.23 -7.81
N PRO A 57 15.64 -15.02 -9.05
CA PRO A 57 14.75 -14.83 -10.20
C PRO A 57 13.74 -15.96 -10.47
N LEU A 58 14.01 -17.18 -10.00
CA LEU A 58 13.17 -18.36 -10.18
C LEU A 58 12.33 -18.71 -8.94
N ASP A 59 12.46 -17.96 -7.85
CA ASP A 59 11.72 -18.23 -6.62
C ASP A 59 10.27 -17.73 -6.72
N ASN A 60 9.33 -18.54 -6.23
CA ASN A 60 7.94 -18.13 -6.12
C ASN A 60 7.75 -17.19 -4.93
N ILE A 61 7.04 -16.08 -5.12
CA ILE A 61 6.69 -15.12 -4.07
C ILE A 61 5.18 -15.13 -3.87
N PHE A 62 4.74 -15.43 -2.65
CA PHE A 62 3.34 -15.33 -2.25
C PHE A 62 3.21 -14.50 -0.97
N ILE A 63 2.39 -13.45 -1.02
CA ILE A 63 2.17 -12.54 0.11
C ILE A 63 0.69 -12.20 0.26
N ALA A 64 0.28 -11.86 1.49
CA ALA A 64 -1.06 -11.37 1.80
C ALA A 64 -0.99 -9.92 2.32
N PRO A 65 -0.97 -8.91 1.44
CA PRO A 65 -0.66 -7.53 1.84
C PRO A 65 -1.65 -6.94 2.85
N VAL A 66 -2.94 -7.30 2.74
CA VAL A 66 -3.97 -6.85 3.70
C VAL A 66 -3.65 -7.29 5.12
N GLY A 67 -3.08 -8.48 5.31
CA GLY A 67 -2.66 -8.99 6.61
C GLY A 67 -1.52 -8.16 7.19
N ILE A 68 -0.50 -7.86 6.37
CA ILE A 68 0.66 -7.06 6.76
C ILE A 68 0.23 -5.64 7.15
N SER A 69 -0.55 -4.96 6.31
CA SER A 69 -1.05 -3.61 6.62
C SER A 69 -1.93 -3.60 7.87
N THR A 70 -2.77 -4.63 8.09
CA THR A 70 -3.58 -4.73 9.31
C THR A 70 -2.72 -4.96 10.54
N ALA A 71 -1.71 -5.83 10.48
CA ALA A 71 -0.78 -6.07 11.59
C ALA A 71 -0.02 -4.79 11.95
N MET A 72 0.53 -4.08 10.97
CA MET A 72 1.24 -2.83 11.21
C MET A 72 0.31 -1.72 11.74
N ALA A 73 -0.95 -1.65 11.29
CA ALA A 73 -1.93 -0.73 11.85
C ALA A 73 -2.32 -1.08 13.30
N MET A 74 -2.27 -2.34 13.70
CA MET A 74 -2.47 -2.73 15.09
C MET A 74 -1.25 -2.38 15.94
N ILE A 75 -0.03 -2.63 15.42
CA ILE A 75 1.23 -2.28 16.09
C ILE A 75 1.34 -0.76 16.29
N SER A 76 0.93 0.04 15.30
CA SER A 76 1.07 1.50 15.38
C SER A 76 0.29 2.14 16.52
N LEU A 77 -0.73 1.48 17.08
CA LEU A 77 -1.44 1.94 18.28
C LEU A 77 -0.53 2.04 19.52
N GLY A 78 0.54 1.25 19.59
CA GLY A 78 1.51 1.28 20.68
C GLY A 78 2.79 2.07 20.37
N LEU A 79 2.93 2.59 19.16
CA LEU A 79 4.12 3.34 18.74
C LEU A 79 3.97 4.82 19.09
N GLN A 80 5.10 5.48 19.35
CA GLN A 80 5.16 6.92 19.60
C GLN A 80 6.37 7.54 18.90
N GLY A 81 6.38 8.87 18.79
CA GLY A 81 7.49 9.64 18.23
C GLY A 81 7.82 9.24 16.79
N GLU A 82 9.11 9.22 16.47
CA GLU A 82 9.59 8.97 15.11
C GLU A 82 9.19 7.58 14.58
N THR A 83 9.16 6.56 15.43
CA THR A 83 8.79 5.20 15.03
C THR A 83 7.34 5.13 14.55
N HIS A 84 6.42 5.84 15.22
CA HIS A 84 5.03 5.97 14.77
C HIS A 84 4.97 6.65 13.39
N GLU A 85 5.73 7.73 13.23
CA GLU A 85 5.76 8.52 12.00
C GLU A 85 6.32 7.75 10.80
N GLN A 86 7.36 6.94 11.00
CA GLN A 86 7.94 6.07 9.98
C GLN A 86 6.92 5.03 9.51
N VAL A 87 6.25 4.34 10.44
CA VAL A 87 5.23 3.34 10.11
C VAL A 87 4.06 3.97 9.34
N HIS A 88 3.55 5.12 9.80
CA HIS A 88 2.45 5.81 9.14
C HIS A 88 2.81 6.36 7.77
N SER A 89 4.07 6.76 7.56
CA SER A 89 4.56 7.23 6.27
C SER A 89 4.66 6.07 5.27
N VAL A 90 5.32 4.98 5.64
CA VAL A 90 5.54 3.82 4.76
C VAL A 90 4.24 3.14 4.36
N LEU A 91 3.26 3.07 5.27
CA LEU A 91 1.93 2.51 4.98
C LEU A 91 0.98 3.50 4.28
N HIS A 92 1.45 4.72 3.98
CA HIS A 92 0.64 5.78 3.38
C HIS A 92 -0.58 6.20 4.22
N PHE A 93 -0.53 5.98 5.53
CA PHE A 93 -1.59 6.41 6.46
C PHE A 93 -1.63 7.93 6.60
N LYS A 94 -0.48 8.60 6.49
CA LYS A 94 -0.41 10.07 6.41
C LYS A 94 -1.16 10.58 5.18
N ASP A 95 -0.91 9.98 4.02
CA ASP A 95 -1.59 10.33 2.76
C ASP A 95 -3.10 10.12 2.88
N PHE A 96 -3.53 9.03 3.54
CA PHE A 96 -4.94 8.77 3.80
C PHE A 96 -5.56 9.88 4.65
N VAL A 97 -4.95 10.23 5.79
CA VAL A 97 -5.46 11.28 6.68
C VAL A 97 -5.50 12.64 5.98
N ASN A 98 -4.45 12.98 5.23
CA ASN A 98 -4.36 14.24 4.50
C ASN A 98 -5.38 14.37 3.34
N ALA A 99 -5.93 13.26 2.86
CA ALA A 99 -6.89 13.27 1.75
C ALA A 99 -8.28 13.83 2.12
N SER A 100 -8.58 14.07 3.41
CA SER A 100 -9.80 14.75 3.83
C SER A 100 -9.66 15.31 5.24
N SER A 101 -10.14 16.54 5.46
CA SER A 101 -10.23 17.15 6.80
C SER A 101 -11.10 16.38 7.80
N LYS A 102 -11.91 15.42 7.34
CA LYS A 102 -12.74 14.56 8.18
C LYS A 102 -12.06 13.23 8.56
N TYR A 103 -10.85 12.99 8.08
CA TYR A 103 -10.10 11.78 8.37
C TYR A 103 -9.12 12.05 9.49
N GLU A 104 -9.11 11.12 10.45
CA GLU A 104 -8.23 11.12 11.60
C GLU A 104 -7.50 9.79 11.66
N VAL A 105 -6.43 9.71 12.44
CA VAL A 105 -5.72 8.44 12.70
C VAL A 105 -6.70 7.35 13.15
N MET A 106 -7.66 7.69 14.02
CA MET A 106 -8.69 6.75 14.49
C MET A 106 -9.59 6.23 13.36
N THR A 107 -9.74 6.97 12.26
CA THR A 107 -10.49 6.52 11.08
C THR A 107 -9.83 5.29 10.45
N ILE A 108 -8.50 5.23 10.42
CA ILE A 108 -7.75 4.11 9.86
C ILE A 108 -8.05 2.83 10.65
N HIS A 109 -7.90 2.87 11.98
CA HIS A 109 -8.14 1.70 12.83
C HIS A 109 -9.61 1.24 12.76
N ASN A 110 -10.56 2.17 12.70
CA ASN A 110 -11.97 1.84 12.49
C ASN A 110 -12.25 1.15 11.15
N LEU A 111 -11.56 1.57 10.08
CA LEU A 111 -11.66 0.95 8.77
C LEU A 111 -11.01 -0.45 8.76
N PHE A 112 -9.84 -0.63 9.37
CA PHE A 112 -9.23 -1.95 9.52
C PHE A 112 -10.11 -2.89 10.36
N ARG A 113 -10.71 -2.42 11.45
CA ARG A 113 -11.68 -3.21 12.22
C ARG A 113 -12.84 -3.69 11.35
N LYS A 114 -13.43 -2.80 10.53
CA LYS A 114 -14.52 -3.16 9.60
C LYS A 114 -14.05 -4.14 8.52
N LEU A 115 -12.84 -3.93 7.99
CA LEU A 115 -12.24 -4.78 6.96
C LEU A 115 -11.98 -6.18 7.50
N THR A 116 -11.32 -6.31 8.64
CA THR A 116 -11.03 -7.58 9.31
C THR A 116 -12.31 -8.34 9.65
N HIS A 117 -13.32 -7.65 10.19
CA HIS A 117 -14.62 -8.27 10.45
C HIS A 117 -15.27 -8.78 9.15
N ARG A 118 -15.17 -8.03 8.05
CA ARG A 118 -15.71 -8.46 6.76
C ARG A 118 -14.93 -9.67 6.23
N LEU A 119 -13.60 -9.61 6.19
CA LEU A 119 -12.78 -10.65 5.55
C LEU A 119 -12.76 -11.97 6.32
N PHE A 120 -12.62 -11.91 7.65
CA PHE A 120 -12.31 -13.11 8.46
C PHE A 120 -13.46 -13.56 9.35
N ARG A 121 -14.47 -12.71 9.60
CA ARG A 121 -15.62 -13.05 10.45
C ARG A 121 -16.93 -13.24 9.67
N ARG A 122 -16.87 -13.30 8.35
CA ARG A 122 -18.01 -13.59 7.46
C ARG A 122 -17.59 -14.59 6.39
N ASN A 123 -18.55 -15.39 5.93
CA ASN A 123 -18.37 -16.32 4.82
C ASN A 123 -19.05 -15.75 3.57
N PHE A 124 -18.32 -15.71 2.46
CA PHE A 124 -18.80 -15.25 1.15
C PHE A 124 -18.65 -16.31 0.05
N GLY A 125 -18.53 -17.60 0.43
CA GLY A 125 -18.37 -18.71 -0.51
C GLY A 125 -16.92 -19.09 -0.81
N TYR A 126 -15.95 -18.53 -0.08
CA TYR A 126 -14.54 -18.90 -0.14
C TYR A 126 -13.99 -19.22 1.26
N THR A 127 -12.93 -20.03 1.32
CA THR A 127 -12.24 -20.33 2.58
C THR A 127 -11.11 -19.33 2.78
N LEU A 128 -11.29 -18.40 3.71
CA LEU A 128 -10.24 -17.51 4.19
C LEU A 128 -10.14 -17.65 5.71
N ARG A 129 -9.07 -18.27 6.20
CA ARG A 129 -8.85 -18.51 7.63
C ARG A 129 -7.95 -17.41 8.19
N SER A 130 -8.28 -16.90 9.37
CA SER A 130 -7.29 -16.19 10.19
C SER A 130 -6.29 -17.24 10.67
N VAL A 131 -4.99 -16.93 10.52
CA VAL A 131 -3.91 -17.68 11.18
C VAL A 131 -3.97 -17.39 12.67
#